data_AF-A0A2D4Q3M3-F1
#
_entry.id   AF-A0A2D4Q3M3-F1
#
_cell.length_a   1.000
_cell.length_b   1.000
_cell.length_c   1.000
_cell.angle_alpha   90.00
_cell.angle_beta   90.00
_cell.angle_gamma   90.00
#
_symmetry.space_group_name_H-M   'P 1'
#
loop_
_entity.id
_entity.type
_entity.pdbx_description
1 polymer ?
#
loop_
_entity_poly.entity_id
_entity_poly.type
_entity_poly.pdbx_seq_one_letter_code
_entity_poly.pdbx_strand_id
1 'polypeptide(L)'
;LRPEVERLDMLQQIANRVQRDSLTCEDKLMLARNATQSDRKRLEAGLQFQNEAEIAGYLLECENLLRQQVMDAQILTDGKYYQADQLVQRVAKLRDNLMALKAE
;
A
#
# COMPACT_ATOMS: atom_id res chain seq x y z
N LEU A 1 -34.29 -6.20 -9.10
CA LEU A 1 -33.24 -6.42 -10.10
C LEU A 1 -32.28 -5.23 -10.24
N ARG A 2 -32.76 -3.98 -10.39
CA ARG A 2 -31.90 -2.78 -10.47
C ARG A 2 -30.95 -2.51 -9.27
N PRO A 3 -31.38 -2.63 -7.99
CA PRO A 3 -30.50 -2.28 -6.86
C PRO A 3 -29.33 -3.26 -6.66
N GLU A 4 -29.45 -4.50 -7.15
CA GLU A 4 -28.39 -5.51 -7.03
C GLU A 4 -27.24 -5.22 -7.98
N VAL A 5 -27.56 -4.79 -9.22
CA VAL A 5 -26.58 -4.42 -10.23
C VAL A 5 -25.80 -3.18 -9.78
N GLU A 6 -26.50 -2.14 -9.29
CA GLU A 6 -25.88 -0.93 -8.76
C GLU A 6 -24.93 -1.22 -7.57
N ARG A 7 -25.31 -2.16 -6.69
CA ARG A 7 -24.44 -2.60 -5.59
C ARG A 7 -23.18 -3.28 -6.10
N LEU A 8 -23.32 -4.19 -7.06
CA LEU A 8 -22.18 -4.92 -7.63
C LEU A 8 -21.23 -3.98 -8.38
N ASP A 9 -21.77 -3.01 -9.12
CA ASP A 9 -20.97 -2.00 -9.82
C ASP A 9 -20.17 -1.14 -8.81
N MET A 10 -20.80 -0.72 -7.71
CA MET A 10 -20.10 0.01 -6.64
C MET A 10 -18.97 -0.83 -6.02
N LEU A 11 -19.24 -2.10 -5.68
CA LEU A 11 -18.21 -3.00 -5.13
C LEU A 11 -17.06 -3.21 -6.12
N GLN A 12 -17.35 -3.36 -7.41
CA GLN A 12 -16.32 -3.50 -8.43
C GLN A 12 -15.45 -2.25 -8.55
N GLN A 13 -16.03 -1.05 -8.45
CA GLN A 13 -15.28 0.20 -8.46
C GLN A 13 -14.34 0.32 -7.25
N ILE A 14 -14.80 -0.07 -6.07
CA ILE A 14 -13.99 -0.08 -4.85
C ILE A 14 -12.86 -1.11 -4.99
N ALA A 15 -13.14 -2.32 -5.49
CA ALA A 15 -12.12 -3.34 -5.74
C ALA A 15 -11.02 -2.83 -6.69
N ASN A 16 -11.41 -2.18 -7.78
CA ASN A 16 -10.46 -1.57 -8.73
C ASN A 16 -9.62 -0.45 -8.08
N ARG A 17 -10.20 0.33 -7.16
CA ARG A 17 -9.45 1.32 -6.38
C ARG A 17 -8.41 0.67 -5.48
N VAL A 18 -8.80 -0.33 -4.68
CA VAL A 18 -7.87 -1.09 -3.83
C VAL A 18 -6.71 -1.69 -4.63
N GLN A 19 -6.99 -2.25 -5.80
CA GLN A 19 -5.96 -2.82 -6.67
C GLN A 19 -4.97 -1.76 -7.17
N ARG A 20 -5.47 -0.61 -7.66
CA ARG A 20 -4.61 0.50 -8.11
C ARG A 20 -3.78 1.10 -6.99
N ASP A 21 -4.38 1.30 -5.82
CA ASP A 21 -3.70 1.84 -4.66
C ASP A 21 -2.63 0.85 -4.15
N SER A 22 -2.88 -0.46 -4.28
CA SER A 22 -1.90 -1.49 -3.93
C SER A 22 -0.67 -1.41 -4.82
N LEU A 23 -0.86 -1.24 -6.13
CA LEU A 23 0.25 -1.11 -7.09
C LEU A 23 1.07 0.15 -6.78
N THR A 24 0.38 1.28 -6.55
CA THR A 24 1.05 2.52 -6.15
C THR A 24 1.85 2.35 -4.86
N CYS A 25 1.29 1.64 -3.86
CA CYS A 25 2.00 1.36 -2.61
C CYS A 25 3.21 0.44 -2.81
N GLU A 26 3.11 -0.58 -3.67
CA GLU A 26 4.24 -1.45 -4.03
C GLU A 26 5.39 -0.66 -4.66
N ASP A 27 5.07 0.22 -5.60
CA ASP A 27 6.07 1.07 -6.26
C ASP A 27 6.76 2.01 -5.26
N LYS A 28 5.99 2.64 -4.38
CA LYS A 28 6.52 3.55 -3.34
C LYS A 28 7.40 2.81 -2.32
N LEU A 29 7.02 1.60 -1.91
CA LEU A 29 7.85 0.74 -1.06
C LEU A 29 9.16 0.33 -1.76
N MET A 30 9.12 0.07 -3.06
CA MET A 30 10.32 -0.23 -3.84
C MET A 30 11.27 0.99 -3.89
N LEU A 31 10.73 2.19 -4.14
CA LEU A 31 11.52 3.43 -4.15
C LEU A 31 12.16 3.69 -2.78
N ALA A 32 11.40 3.55 -1.68
CA ALA A 32 11.89 3.70 -0.32
C ALA A 32 13.01 2.70 0.01
N ARG A 33 12.88 1.43 -0.40
CA ARG A 33 13.94 0.41 -0.24
C ARG A 33 15.22 0.77 -0.98
N ASN A 34 15.10 1.20 -2.23
CA ASN A 34 16.26 1.56 -3.04
C ASN A 34 17.00 2.77 -2.45
N ALA A 35 16.26 3.78 -2.01
CA ALA A 35 16.81 4.96 -1.34
C ALA A 35 17.51 4.58 -0.02
N THR A 36 16.88 3.73 0.80
CA THR A 36 17.43 3.22 2.06
C THR A 36 18.73 2.43 1.82
N GLN A 37 18.74 1.55 0.81
CA GLN A 37 19.94 0.78 0.47
C GLN A 37 21.08 1.68 -0.04
N SER A 38 20.75 2.72 -0.81
CA SER A 38 21.72 3.73 -1.25
C SER A 38 22.37 4.44 -0.07
N ASP A 39 21.54 4.91 0.86
CA ASP A 39 21.96 5.58 2.09
C ASP A 39 22.80 4.68 3.00
N ARG A 40 22.46 3.38 3.09
CA ARG A 40 23.28 2.39 3.79
C ARG A 40 24.69 2.25 3.19
N LYS A 41 24.81 2.15 1.86
CA LYS A 41 26.13 2.07 1.18
C LYS A 41 26.96 3.33 1.42
N ARG A 42 26.30 4.50 1.47
CA ARG A 42 26.95 5.77 1.78
C ARG A 42 27.49 5.78 3.22
N LEU A 43 26.68 5.32 4.17
CA LEU A 43 27.10 5.22 5.56
C LEU A 43 28.28 4.25 5.73
N GLU A 44 28.26 3.10 5.05
CA GLU A 44 29.37 2.13 5.02
C GLU A 44 30.67 2.75 4.45
N ALA A 45 30.55 3.76 3.57
CA ALA A 45 31.66 4.55 3.05
C ALA A 45 32.02 5.78 3.92
N GLY A 46 31.38 5.96 5.09
CA GLY A 46 31.59 7.09 5.99
C GLY A 46 30.95 8.41 5.55
N LEU A 47 30.03 8.35 4.58
CA LEU A 47 29.28 9.52 4.09
C LEU A 47 27.95 9.68 4.84
N GLN A 48 27.44 10.90 4.86
CA GLN A 48 26.11 11.20 5.41
C GLN A 48 24.98 10.71 4.48
N PHE A 49 23.83 10.44 5.10
CA PHE A 49 22.57 10.15 4.41
C PHE A 49 22.15 11.32 3.52
N GLN A 50 21.43 11.02 2.44
CA GLN A 50 20.91 12.03 1.51
C GLN A 50 19.42 11.88 1.22
N ASN A 51 18.84 10.70 1.43
CA ASN A 51 17.49 10.40 0.96
C ASN A 51 16.47 10.33 2.11
N GLU A 52 16.83 10.72 3.33
CA GLU A 52 15.95 10.62 4.51
C GLU A 52 14.56 11.27 4.28
N ALA A 53 14.53 12.46 3.68
CA ALA A 53 13.29 13.16 3.40
C ALA A 53 12.44 12.44 2.33
N GLU A 54 13.07 11.89 1.29
CA GLU A 54 12.39 11.14 0.23
C GLU A 54 11.84 9.81 0.77
N ILE A 55 12.64 9.08 1.55
CA ILE A 55 12.23 7.85 2.23
C ILE A 55 11.02 8.13 3.12
N ALA A 56 11.08 9.16 3.96
CA ALA A 56 9.95 9.56 4.81
C ALA A 56 8.70 9.89 3.99
N GLY A 57 8.86 10.59 2.85
CA GLY A 57 7.78 10.90 1.93
C GLY A 57 7.12 9.64 1.35
N TYR A 58 7.90 8.70 0.83
CA TYR A 58 7.39 7.45 0.27
C TYR A 58 6.67 6.61 1.33
N LEU A 59 7.24 6.51 2.55
CA LEU A 59 6.63 5.76 3.64
C LEU A 59 5.29 6.38 4.07
N LEU A 60 5.21 7.71 4.17
CA LEU A 60 3.98 8.43 4.50
C LEU A 60 2.90 8.24 3.43
N GLU A 61 3.27 8.29 2.15
CA GLU A 61 2.35 8.01 1.05
C GLU A 61 1.80 6.58 1.14
N CYS A 62 2.65 5.58 1.40
CA CYS A 62 2.22 4.20 1.63
C CYS A 62 1.23 4.08 2.80
N GLU A 63 1.48 4.76 3.92
CA GLU A 63 0.56 4.76 5.06
C GLU A 63 -0.81 5.33 4.73
N ASN A 64 -0.85 6.40 3.95
CA ASN A 64 -2.09 7.03 3.53
C ASN A 64 -2.88 6.13 2.59
N LEU A 65 -2.21 5.50 1.62
CA LEU A 65 -2.83 4.52 0.72
C LEU A 65 -3.38 3.33 1.52
N LEU A 66 -2.56 2.72 2.37
CA LEU A 66 -2.98 1.56 3.18
C LEU A 66 -4.17 1.87 4.08
N ARG A 67 -4.24 3.07 4.66
CA ARG A 67 -5.39 3.49 5.46
C ARG A 67 -6.68 3.51 4.65
N GLN A 68 -6.65 4.05 3.43
CA GLN A 68 -7.83 4.04 2.54
C GLN A 68 -8.19 2.62 2.12
N GLN A 69 -7.19 1.81 1.75
CA GLN A 69 -7.40 0.44 1.33
C GLN A 69 -8.01 -0.45 2.41
N VAL A 70 -7.68 -0.23 3.69
CA VAL A 70 -8.31 -0.95 4.81
C VAL A 70 -9.81 -0.65 4.87
N MET A 71 -10.21 0.62 4.72
CA MET A 71 -11.63 1.00 4.72
C MET A 71 -12.36 0.37 3.52
N ASP A 72 -11.75 0.42 2.35
CA ASP A 72 -12.29 -0.16 1.12
C ASP A 72 -12.43 -1.68 1.21
N ALA A 73 -11.40 -2.36 1.72
CA ALA A 73 -11.43 -3.80 1.90
C ALA A 73 -12.51 -4.22 2.91
N GLN A 74 -12.77 -3.41 3.94
CA GLN A 74 -13.89 -3.63 4.86
C GLN A 74 -15.25 -3.54 4.14
N ILE A 75 -15.45 -2.51 3.31
CA ILE A 75 -16.67 -2.36 2.50
C ILE A 75 -16.88 -3.56 1.57
N LEU A 76 -15.80 -4.04 0.93
CA LEU A 76 -15.85 -5.23 0.07
C LEU A 76 -16.20 -6.49 0.84
N THR A 77 -15.67 -6.63 2.06
CA THR A 77 -15.96 -7.76 2.96
C THR A 77 -17.43 -7.74 3.40
N ASP A 78 -17.92 -6.59 3.85
CA ASP A 78 -19.31 -6.40 4.28
C ASP A 78 -20.29 -6.61 3.11
N GLY A 79 -19.89 -6.18 1.91
CA GLY A 79 -20.63 -6.37 0.66
C GLY A 79 -20.57 -7.79 0.08
N LYS A 80 -19.82 -8.71 0.72
CA LYS A 80 -19.56 -10.09 0.28
C LYS A 80 -19.01 -10.16 -1.16
N TYR A 81 -18.10 -9.24 -1.49
CA TYR A 81 -17.44 -9.25 -2.79
C TYR A 81 -16.56 -10.49 -2.92
N TYR A 82 -16.61 -11.15 -4.08
CA TYR A 82 -16.00 -12.48 -4.26
C TYR A 82 -14.48 -12.53 -4.10
N GLN A 83 -13.76 -11.40 -4.24
CA GLN A 83 -12.31 -11.31 -4.02
C GLN A 83 -11.92 -10.53 -2.76
N ALA A 84 -12.87 -10.24 -1.86
CA ALA A 84 -12.60 -9.45 -0.66
C ALA A 84 -11.41 -10.01 0.14
N ASP A 85 -11.40 -11.32 0.40
CA ASP A 85 -10.33 -11.98 1.16
C ASP A 85 -8.95 -11.83 0.49
N GLN A 86 -8.89 -11.94 -0.84
CA GLN A 86 -7.65 -11.78 -1.60
C GLN A 86 -7.12 -10.34 -1.48
N LEU A 87 -8.01 -9.36 -1.55
CA LEU A 87 -7.67 -7.94 -1.41
C LEU A 87 -7.23 -7.62 0.02
N VAL A 88 -7.91 -8.14 1.03
CA VAL A 88 -7.52 -8.01 2.45
C VAL A 88 -6.12 -8.58 2.68
N GLN A 89 -5.83 -9.79 2.18
CA GLN A 89 -4.50 -10.40 2.30
C GLN A 89 -3.41 -9.57 1.61
N ARG A 90 -3.72 -8.98 0.44
CA ARG A 90 -2.79 -8.09 -0.27
C ARG A 90 -2.49 -6.83 0.55
N VAL A 91 -3.51 -6.17 1.09
CA VAL A 91 -3.35 -4.99 1.95
C VAL A 91 -2.55 -5.33 3.21
N ALA A 92 -2.83 -6.48 3.84
CA ALA A 92 -2.07 -6.95 5.01
C ALA A 92 -0.59 -7.15 4.67
N LYS A 93 -0.27 -7.82 3.56
CA LYS A 93 1.11 -8.02 3.12
C LYS A 93 1.85 -6.70 2.87
N LEU A 94 1.18 -5.71 2.29
CA LEU A 94 1.78 -4.40 2.06
C LEU A 94 2.04 -3.64 3.35
N ARG A 95 1.12 -3.72 4.32
CA ARG A 95 1.32 -3.19 5.67
C ARG A 95 2.52 -3.84 6.36
N ASP A 96 2.65 -5.16 6.26
CA ASP A 96 3.77 -5.88 6.88
C ASP A 96 5.10 -5.49 6.21
N ASN A 97 5.14 -5.33 4.89
CA ASN A 97 6.30 -4.82 4.16
C ASN A 97 6.68 -3.40 4.57
N LEU A 98 5.69 -2.53 4.78
CA LEU A 98 5.90 -1.16 5.25
C LEU A 98 6.50 -1.17 6.66
N MET A 99 5.95 -1.96 7.58
CA MET A 99 6.44 -2.07 8.95
C MET A 99 7.85 -2.65 9.00
N ALA A 100 8.16 -3.64 8.16
CA ALA A 100 9.50 -4.19 8.03
C ALA A 100 10.50 -3.12 7.58
N LEU A 101 10.16 -2.33 6.55
CA LEU A 101 11.04 -1.28 6.05
C LEU A 101 11.25 -0.14 7.05
N LYS A 102 10.23 0.21 7.84
CA LYS A 102 10.35 1.21 8.91
C LYS A 102 11.23 0.76 10.08
N ALA A 103 11.50 -0.53 10.19
CA ALA A 103 12.32 -1.12 11.24
C ALA A 103 13.78 -1.36 10.82
N GLU A 104 14.12 -1.11 9.55
CA GLU A 104 15.50 -1.11 9.04
C GLU A 104 16.28 0.12 9.52
#